data_AF-A0A5N6SSR8-F1
#
_entry.id   AF-A0A5N6SSR8-F1
#
_cell.length_a   1.000
_cell.length_b   1.000
_cell.length_c   1.000
_cell.angle_alpha   90.00
_cell.angle_beta   90.00
_cell.angle_gamma   90.00
#
_symmetry.space_group_name_H-M   'P 1'
#
loop_
_entity.id
_entity.type
_entity.pdbx_description
1 polymer ?
#
loop_
_entity_poly.entity_id
_entity_poly.type
_entity_poly.pdbx_seq_one_letter_code
_entity_poly.pdbx_strand_id
1 'polypeptide(L)'
;MSVNQAFMLATRNGGLALRRPDLGVIAKGAKADIVVWDRMTPVAAVILHSNVGDIKHVLVDGKFVKRDRNLIVENYSSVQQRFLVTARKVQAEWKQRPYPVLKSKYSLSDYQYGRVPYADTVRGDGNGYGRQYL
;
A
#
# COMPACT_ATOMS: atom_id res chain seq x y z
N MET A 1 -14.37 2.44 -14.68
CA MET A 1 -14.75 2.83 -13.30
C MET A 1 -14.67 4.35 -13.21
N SER A 2 -15.71 5.02 -12.72
CA SER A 2 -15.70 6.48 -12.50
C SER A 2 -15.06 6.86 -11.17
N VAL A 3 -14.67 8.12 -11.03
CA VAL A 3 -14.13 8.68 -9.78
C VAL A 3 -15.11 8.49 -8.61
N ASN A 4 -16.40 8.77 -8.81
CA ASN A 4 -17.40 8.58 -7.76
C ASN A 4 -17.56 7.10 -7.37
N GLN A 5 -17.51 6.19 -8.34
CA GLN A 5 -17.52 4.75 -8.05
C GLN A 5 -16.30 4.33 -7.23
N ALA A 6 -15.11 4.84 -7.56
CA ALA A 6 -13.89 4.57 -6.78
C ALA A 6 -13.98 5.11 -5.35
N PHE A 7 -14.49 6.34 -5.18
CA PHE A 7 -14.69 6.95 -3.88
C PHE A 7 -15.70 6.19 -3.02
N MET A 8 -16.84 5.78 -3.61
CA MET A 8 -17.85 4.97 -2.95
C MET A 8 -17.32 3.58 -2.58
N LEU A 9 -16.49 2.98 -3.43
CA LEU A 9 -15.81 1.71 -3.15
C LEU A 9 -14.93 1.82 -1.89
N ALA A 10 -14.13 2.89 -1.80
CA ALA A 10 -13.22 3.14 -0.69
C ALA A 10 -13.92 3.58 0.62
N THR A 11 -15.21 3.93 0.58
CA THR A 11 -15.95 4.46 1.73
C THR A 11 -17.23 3.64 1.98
N ARG A 12 -18.37 4.10 1.45
CA ARG A 12 -19.69 3.56 1.77
C ARG A 12 -19.82 2.08 1.44
N ASN A 13 -19.41 1.69 0.24
CA ASN A 13 -19.54 0.30 -0.20
C ASN A 13 -18.60 -0.63 0.57
N GLY A 14 -17.43 -0.14 0.99
CA GLY A 14 -16.54 -0.86 1.92
C GLY A 14 -17.21 -1.11 3.27
N GLY A 15 -17.85 -0.09 3.85
CA GLY A 15 -18.64 -0.24 5.09
C GLY A 15 -19.78 -1.25 4.95
N LEU A 16 -20.53 -1.17 3.85
CA LEU A 16 -21.63 -2.12 3.56
C LEU A 16 -21.13 -3.55 3.34
N ALA A 17 -20.00 -3.74 2.65
CA ALA A 17 -19.39 -5.05 2.46
C ALA A 17 -19.01 -5.71 3.79
N LEU A 18 -18.62 -4.90 4.79
CA LEU A 18 -18.32 -5.36 6.15
C LEU A 18 -19.57 -5.46 7.05
N ARG A 19 -20.78 -5.31 6.49
CA ARG A 19 -22.06 -5.28 7.24
C ARG A 19 -22.07 -4.20 8.34
N ARG A 20 -21.39 -3.08 8.10
CA ARG A 20 -21.30 -1.92 8.99
C ARG A 20 -21.96 -0.70 8.35
N PRO A 21 -23.30 -0.59 8.40
CA PRO A 21 -24.03 0.51 7.76
C PRO A 21 -23.78 1.87 8.43
N ASP A 22 -23.15 1.88 9.60
CA ASP A 22 -22.69 3.04 10.35
C ASP A 22 -21.31 3.56 9.93
N LEU A 23 -20.63 2.89 8.97
CA LEU A 23 -19.31 3.28 8.45
C LEU A 23 -19.38 3.80 7.01
N GLY A 24 -18.34 4.56 6.63
CA GLY A 24 -18.16 5.06 5.26
C GLY A 24 -19.21 6.08 4.81
N VAL A 25 -19.93 6.69 5.77
CA VAL A 25 -20.96 7.71 5.52
C VAL A 25 -20.91 8.78 6.60
N ILE A 26 -21.14 10.04 6.22
CA ILE A 26 -21.38 11.14 7.16
C ILE A 26 -22.90 11.27 7.28
N ALA A 27 -23.47 10.68 8.34
CA ALA A 27 -24.90 10.72 8.62
C ALA A 27 -25.15 10.68 10.14
N LYS A 28 -26.32 11.16 10.58
CA LYS A 28 -26.71 11.08 11.99
C LYS A 28 -26.72 9.62 12.46
N GLY A 29 -26.08 9.34 13.59
CA GLY A 29 -25.98 7.99 14.17
C GLY A 29 -24.87 7.12 13.57
N ALA A 30 -24.17 7.57 12.51
CA ALA A 30 -22.97 6.92 12.00
C ALA A 30 -21.75 7.25 12.88
N LYS A 31 -20.70 6.41 12.83
CA LYS A 31 -19.45 6.71 13.54
C LYS A 31 -18.74 7.90 12.92
N ALA A 32 -18.11 8.70 13.77
CA ALA A 32 -17.33 9.86 13.36
C ALA A 32 -15.92 9.45 12.89
N ASP A 33 -15.88 8.62 11.85
CA ASP A 33 -14.66 8.20 11.15
C ASP A 33 -14.44 9.15 9.96
N ILE A 34 -13.60 10.17 10.16
CA ILE A 34 -13.50 11.33 9.27
C ILE A 34 -12.06 11.55 8.84
N VAL A 35 -11.87 11.77 7.54
CA VAL A 35 -10.60 12.19 6.95
C VAL A 35 -10.74 13.64 6.49
N VAL A 36 -9.85 14.51 6.98
CA VAL A 36 -9.86 15.94 6.64
C VAL A 36 -8.66 16.27 5.77
N TRP A 37 -8.93 16.91 4.64
CA TRP A 37 -7.94 17.41 3.68
C TRP A 37 -7.74 18.91 3.88
N ASP A 38 -6.50 19.40 3.72
CA ASP A 38 -6.16 20.81 3.99
C ASP A 38 -6.77 21.80 2.99
N ARG A 39 -7.15 21.32 1.80
CA ARG A 39 -7.80 22.10 0.74
C ARG A 39 -9.08 21.43 0.30
N MET A 40 -10.07 22.24 -0.10
CA MET A 40 -11.31 21.75 -0.70
C MET A 40 -10.97 21.05 -2.02
N THR A 41 -10.95 19.73 -1.99
CA THR A 41 -10.63 18.90 -3.14
C THR A 41 -11.91 18.24 -3.61
N PRO A 42 -12.36 18.47 -4.86
CA PRO A 42 -13.40 17.64 -5.47
C PRO A 42 -13.02 16.16 -5.35
N VAL A 43 -14.00 15.26 -5.36
CA VAL A 43 -13.76 13.81 -5.31
C VAL A 43 -12.73 13.37 -6.37
N ALA A 44 -12.73 14.02 -7.54
CA ALA A 44 -11.74 13.81 -8.60
C ALA A 44 -10.30 14.06 -8.15
N ALA A 45 -10.05 15.15 -7.43
CA ALA A 45 -8.72 15.46 -6.93
C ALA A 45 -8.26 14.43 -5.89
N VAL A 46 -9.14 14.01 -4.97
CA VAL A 46 -8.84 12.98 -3.97
C VAL A 46 -8.47 11.64 -4.61
N ILE A 47 -9.17 11.22 -5.66
CA ILE A 47 -8.93 9.91 -6.29
C ILE A 47 -7.75 9.93 -7.26
N LEU A 48 -7.55 11.02 -8.02
CA LEU A 48 -6.61 11.04 -9.14
C LEU A 48 -5.27 11.73 -8.84
N HIS A 49 -5.22 12.64 -7.86
CA HIS A 49 -4.09 13.58 -7.70
C HIS A 49 -3.56 13.71 -6.28
N SER A 50 -4.12 12.95 -5.34
CA SER A 50 -3.81 13.09 -3.93
C SER A 50 -2.90 11.98 -3.39
N ASN A 51 -2.18 12.29 -2.32
CA ASN A 51 -1.31 11.38 -1.58
C ASN A 51 -1.76 11.27 -0.11
N VAL A 52 -1.42 10.17 0.57
CA VAL A 52 -1.65 9.98 2.01
C VAL A 52 -1.03 11.10 2.89
N GLY A 53 0.03 11.75 2.40
CA GLY A 53 0.68 12.90 3.05
C GLY A 53 -0.18 14.17 3.09
N ASP A 54 -1.10 14.33 2.14
CA ASP A 54 -1.97 15.52 2.02
C ASP A 54 -3.12 15.52 3.03
N ILE A 55 -3.40 14.38 3.66
CA ILE A 55 -4.38 14.26 4.73
C ILE A 55 -3.90 15.07 5.94
N LYS A 56 -4.68 16.07 6.35
CA LYS A 56 -4.35 16.94 7.48
C LYS A 56 -4.73 16.31 8.81
N HIS A 57 -5.96 15.82 8.92
CA HIS A 57 -6.47 15.17 10.13
C HIS A 57 -7.17 13.86 9.80
N VAL A 58 -7.13 12.93 10.76
CA VAL A 58 -7.93 11.70 10.74
C VAL A 58 -8.54 11.52 12.11
N LEU A 59 -9.84 11.27 12.13
CA LEU A 59 -10.61 10.93 13.32
C LEU A 59 -11.14 9.50 13.16
N VAL A 60 -11.08 8.75 14.24
CA VAL A 60 -11.72 7.43 14.37
C VAL A 60 -12.58 7.48 15.63
N ASP A 61 -13.87 7.19 15.48
CA ASP A 61 -14.87 7.30 16.54
C ASP A 61 -14.87 8.68 17.22
N GLY A 62 -14.66 9.74 16.42
CA GLY A 62 -14.60 11.12 16.89
C GLY A 62 -13.30 11.52 17.61
N LYS A 63 -12.35 10.60 17.74
CA LYS A 63 -11.04 10.87 18.37
C LYS A 63 -9.99 11.06 17.29
N PHE A 64 -9.18 12.11 17.40
CA PHE A 64 -8.03 12.25 16.51
C PHE A 64 -7.12 11.02 16.62
N VAL A 65 -6.65 10.53 15.47
CA VAL A 65 -5.55 9.55 15.38
C VAL A 65 -4.38 10.13 14.55
N LYS A 66 -4.69 11.15 13.73
CA LYS A 66 -3.74 12.02 13.06
C LYS A 66 -4.21 13.47 13.22
N ARG A 67 -3.32 14.37 13.63
CA ARG A 67 -3.62 15.80 13.80
C ARG A 67 -2.47 16.64 13.25
N ASP A 68 -2.81 17.68 12.48
CA ASP A 68 -1.83 18.59 11.88
C ASP A 68 -0.72 17.84 11.13
N ARG A 69 -1.14 16.86 10.32
CA ARG A 69 -0.29 15.95 9.53
C ARG A 69 0.57 14.96 10.33
N ASN A 70 0.49 14.95 11.66
CA ASN A 70 1.24 14.06 12.54
C ASN A 70 0.36 12.96 13.16
N LEU A 71 0.86 11.74 13.27
CA LEU A 71 0.20 10.69 14.05
C LEU A 71 0.29 11.01 15.54
N ILE A 72 -0.80 10.81 16.29
CA ILE A 72 -0.82 11.09 17.74
C ILE A 72 -0.52 9.84 18.60
N VAL A 73 0.02 8.79 17.97
CA VAL A 73 0.29 7.51 18.62
C VAL A 73 1.46 7.65 19.59
N GLU A 74 1.25 7.24 20.83
CA GLU A 74 2.31 7.18 21.84
C GLU A 74 3.41 6.20 21.42
N ASN A 75 4.66 6.57 21.73
CA ASN A 75 5.84 5.72 21.47
C ASN A 75 5.97 5.27 20.00
N TYR A 76 5.50 6.09 19.04
CA TYR A 76 5.54 5.74 17.62
C TYR A 76 6.94 5.32 17.13
N SER A 77 7.99 6.01 17.59
CA SER A 77 9.38 5.67 17.26
C SER A 77 9.75 4.25 17.69
N SER A 78 9.30 3.78 18.86
CA SER A 78 9.61 2.42 19.33
C SER A 78 8.84 1.38 18.51
N VAL A 79 7.60 1.67 18.10
CA VAL A 79 6.83 0.84 17.18
C VAL A 79 7.56 0.69 15.84
N GLN A 80 8.04 1.80 15.28
CA GLN A 80 8.83 1.80 14.03
C GLN A 80 10.10 0.96 14.17
N GLN A 81 10.84 1.11 15.27
CA GLN A 81 12.06 0.31 15.50
C GLN A 81 11.75 -1.18 15.60
N ARG A 82 10.72 -1.58 16.36
CA ARG A 82 10.29 -2.98 16.45
C ARG A 82 9.88 -3.54 15.09
N PHE A 83 9.14 -2.77 14.30
CA PHE A 83 8.77 -3.14 12.94
C PHE A 83 10.02 -3.41 12.08
N LEU A 84 11.01 -2.50 12.10
CA LEU A 84 12.24 -2.65 11.32
C LEU A 84 13.08 -3.86 11.76
N VAL A 85 13.15 -4.14 13.07
CA VAL A 85 13.82 -5.34 13.59
C VAL A 85 13.17 -6.61 13.05
N THR A 86 11.84 -6.70 13.14
CA THR A 86 11.10 -7.86 12.63
C THR A 86 11.21 -7.98 11.12
N ALA A 87 11.08 -6.87 10.38
CA ALA A 87 11.23 -6.85 8.93
C ALA A 87 12.60 -7.38 8.48
N ARG A 88 13.69 -6.96 9.13
CA ARG A 88 15.04 -7.46 8.83
C ARG A 88 15.19 -8.95 9.08
N LYS A 89 14.61 -9.47 10.17
CA LYS A 89 14.60 -10.92 10.45
C LYS A 89 13.88 -11.69 9.34
N VAL A 90 12.66 -11.28 8.99
CA VAL A 90 11.87 -11.91 7.93
C VAL A 90 12.60 -11.85 6.59
N GLN A 91 13.18 -10.69 6.25
CA GLN A 91 13.98 -10.53 5.02
C GLN A 91 15.22 -11.43 5.01
N ALA A 92 15.91 -11.59 6.14
CA ALA A 92 17.07 -12.47 6.23
C ALA A 92 16.69 -13.94 6.01
N GLU A 93 15.60 -14.40 6.62
CA GLU A 93 15.05 -15.74 6.40
C GLU A 93 14.64 -15.96 4.94
N TRP A 94 13.97 -14.98 4.32
CA TRP A 94 13.58 -15.06 2.92
C TRP A 94 14.77 -15.13 1.97
N LYS A 95 15.83 -14.35 2.23
CA LYS A 95 17.05 -14.37 1.42
C LYS A 95 17.82 -15.69 1.47
N GLN A 96 17.65 -16.47 2.55
CA GLN A 96 18.26 -17.79 2.66
C GLN A 96 17.48 -18.85 1.87
N ARG A 97 16.21 -18.59 1.54
CA ARG A 97 15.42 -19.53 0.74
C ARG A 97 15.84 -19.41 -0.72
N PRO A 98 16.18 -20.53 -1.38
CA PRO A 98 16.41 -20.49 -2.82
C PRO A 98 15.14 -20.02 -3.52
N TYR A 99 15.28 -19.18 -4.56
CA TYR A 99 14.15 -18.82 -5.38
C TYR A 99 13.48 -20.07 -5.94
N PRO A 100 12.13 -20.08 -6.04
CA PRO A 100 11.44 -21.16 -6.69
C PRO A 100 11.92 -21.24 -8.15
N VAL A 101 12.47 -22.40 -8.52
CA VAL A 101 12.77 -22.68 -9.92
C VAL A 101 11.46 -23.01 -10.59
N LEU A 102 10.97 -22.09 -11.42
CA LEU A 102 9.78 -22.32 -12.24
C LEU A 102 10.13 -23.37 -13.30
N LYS A 103 9.56 -24.57 -13.14
CA LYS A 103 9.71 -25.69 -14.07
C LYS A 103 8.43 -25.80 -14.89
N SER A 104 8.51 -26.45 -16.06
CA SER A 104 7.38 -26.76 -16.95
C SER A 104 6.77 -25.55 -17.69
N LYS A 105 5.56 -25.74 -18.23
CA LYS A 105 4.81 -24.72 -18.98
C LYS A 105 4.22 -23.68 -18.02
N TYR A 106 4.16 -22.43 -18.47
CA TYR A 106 3.43 -21.38 -17.80
C TYR A 106 1.94 -21.77 -17.73
N SER A 107 1.30 -21.66 -16.57
CA SER A 107 -0.05 -22.24 -16.35
C SER A 107 -1.15 -21.69 -17.28
N LEU A 108 -0.91 -20.55 -17.93
CA LEU A 108 -1.85 -19.90 -18.84
C LEU A 108 -1.42 -19.97 -20.32
N SER A 109 -0.35 -20.70 -20.66
CA SER A 109 0.12 -20.80 -22.06
C SER A 109 0.98 -22.05 -22.32
N ASP A 110 1.21 -22.39 -23.58
CA ASP A 110 2.12 -23.49 -23.94
C ASP A 110 3.62 -23.16 -23.85
N TYR A 111 3.97 -21.94 -23.46
CA TYR A 111 5.36 -21.51 -23.32
C TYR A 111 6.02 -22.11 -22.06
N GLN A 112 7.28 -22.54 -22.21
CA GLN A 112 8.11 -22.95 -21.09
C GLN A 112 8.74 -21.74 -20.39
N TYR A 113 8.96 -21.85 -19.09
CA TYR A 113 9.82 -20.89 -18.39
C TYR A 113 11.25 -21.00 -18.93
N GLY A 114 11.72 -19.92 -19.57
CA GLY A 114 13.09 -19.79 -20.05
C GLY A 114 13.95 -18.99 -19.07
N ARG A 115 15.27 -19.21 -19.11
CA ARG A 115 16.21 -18.24 -18.53
C ARG A 115 16.35 -17.07 -19.50
N VAL A 116 16.34 -15.85 -18.97
CA VAL A 116 16.65 -14.66 -19.79
C VAL A 116 18.08 -14.84 -20.33
N PRO A 117 18.29 -14.75 -21.66
CA PRO A 117 19.62 -14.85 -22.25
C PRO A 117 20.55 -13.82 -21.62
N TYR A 118 21.78 -14.24 -21.33
CA TYR A 118 22.81 -13.35 -20.82
C TYR A 118 23.25 -12.42 -21.95
N ALA A 119 23.07 -11.10 -21.76
CA ALA A 119 23.58 -10.10 -22.67
C ALA A 119 24.76 -9.35 -22.03
N ASP A 120 25.92 -9.37 -22.70
CA ASP A 120 27.07 -8.56 -22.33
C ASP A 120 26.82 -7.11 -22.78
N THR A 121 26.27 -6.31 -21.86
CA THR A 121 25.80 -4.94 -22.16
C THR A 121 26.71 -3.86 -21.60
N VAL A 122 27.86 -4.22 -20.99
CA VAL A 122 28.83 -3.26 -20.43
C VAL A 122 30.26 -3.68 -20.77
N ARG A 123 31.15 -2.71 -20.93
CA ARG A 123 32.56 -2.99 -21.26
C ARG A 123 33.28 -3.64 -20.07
N GLY A 124 33.95 -4.78 -20.29
CA GLY A 124 34.69 -5.53 -19.25
C GLY A 124 33.96 -6.82 -18.84
N ASP A 125 34.38 -7.48 -17.76
CA ASP A 125 33.77 -8.76 -17.31
C ASP A 125 32.38 -8.60 -16.66
N GLY A 126 31.75 -7.44 -16.81
CA GLY A 126 30.43 -7.14 -16.28
C GLY A 126 29.32 -7.58 -17.23
N ASN A 127 28.10 -7.74 -16.73
CA ASN A 127 26.96 -8.18 -17.54
C ASN A 127 25.89 -7.10 -17.74
N GLY A 128 26.10 -5.92 -17.17
CA GLY A 128 25.19 -4.77 -17.24
C GLY A 128 23.84 -4.94 -16.57
N TYR A 129 23.51 -6.13 -16.07
CA TYR A 129 22.34 -6.35 -15.21
C TYR A 129 22.52 -5.79 -13.78
N GLY A 130 23.71 -5.26 -13.47
CA GLY A 130 24.05 -4.69 -12.17
C GLY A 130 24.01 -5.71 -11.03
N ARG A 131 24.13 -5.21 -9.80
CA ARG A 131 23.83 -6.03 -8.62
C ARG A 131 22.33 -6.25 -8.62
N GLN A 132 21.89 -7.45 -9.00
CA GLN A 132 20.48 -7.79 -8.91
C GLN A 132 20.10 -7.81 -7.43
N TYR A 133 19.44 -6.74 -6.98
CA TYR A 133 18.77 -6.67 -5.69
C TYR A 133 17.47 -7.48 -5.80
N LEU A 134 17.64 -8.78 -6.02
CA LEU A 134 16.57 -9.75 -5.84
C LEU A 134 16.53 -10.16 -4.37
#